data_AF-A0A0R3VXE0-F1
#
_entry.id   AF-A0A0R3VXE0-F1
#
_cell.length_a   1.000
_cell.length_b   1.000
_cell.length_c   1.000
_cell.angle_alpha   90.00
_cell.angle_beta   90.00
_cell.angle_gamma   90.00
#
_symmetry.space_group_name_H-M   'P 1'
#
loop_
_entity.id
_entity.type
_entity.pdbx_description
1 polymer ?
#
loop_
_entity_poly.entity_id
_entity_poly.type
_entity_poly.pdbx_seq_one_letter_code
_entity_poly.pdbx_strand_id
1 'polypeptide(L)'
;MDRKIVYIVLALAAAFLFFFAIGFDGWGCGGSILGSNCLRFNFNEVTGALLLTAGLIVLVAGIILIIIIFRDFSWSVLVACVLAVISAILSIAGVFYYVDVHRTWSPFIATAAMTLTVALSIILIFDLITKH
;
A
#
# COMPACT_ATOMS: atom_id res chain seq x y z
N MET A 1 18.72 5.95 -14.58
CA MET A 1 17.35 5.59 -15.03
C MET A 1 16.82 4.41 -14.22
N ASP A 2 17.69 3.50 -13.79
CA ASP A 2 17.36 2.22 -13.13
C ASP A 2 16.64 2.36 -11.78
N ARG A 3 17.05 3.30 -10.93
CA ARG A 3 16.38 3.52 -9.62
C ARG A 3 14.92 3.93 -9.74
N LYS A 4 14.56 4.78 -10.73
CA LYS A 4 13.17 5.18 -10.97
C LYS A 4 12.30 3.97 -11.36
N ILE A 5 12.85 3.05 -12.16
CA ILE A 5 12.17 1.81 -12.56
C ILE A 5 11.90 0.93 -11.34
N VAL A 6 12.88 0.79 -10.44
CA VAL A 6 12.71 0.03 -9.19
C VAL A 6 11.57 0.59 -8.35
N TYR A 7 11.46 1.92 -8.22
CA TYR A 7 10.38 2.55 -7.44
C TYR A 7 9.00 2.26 -8.03
N ILE A 8 8.89 2.32 -9.37
CA ILE A 8 7.64 2.01 -10.09
C ILE A 8 7.26 0.54 -9.87
N VAL A 9 8.21 -0.38 -10.03
CA VAL A 9 7.96 -1.82 -9.84
C VAL A 9 7.51 -2.11 -8.41
N LEU A 10 8.16 -1.51 -7.40
CA LEU A 10 7.75 -1.66 -6.01
C LEU A 10 6.34 -1.11 -5.76
N ALA A 11 6.02 0.07 -6.29
CA ALA A 11 4.70 0.69 -6.13
C ALA A 11 3.59 -0.16 -6.78
N LEU A 12 3.82 -0.63 -8.00
CA LEU A 12 2.86 -1.47 -8.73
C LEU A 12 2.70 -2.85 -8.08
N ALA A 13 3.80 -3.47 -7.64
CA ALA A 13 3.76 -4.73 -6.92
C ALA A 13 2.99 -4.60 -5.60
N ALA A 14 3.25 -3.54 -4.82
CA ALA A 14 2.51 -3.27 -3.59
C ALA A 14 1.02 -3.05 -3.87
N ALA A 15 0.67 -2.21 -4.85
CA ALA A 15 -0.73 -1.99 -5.25
C ALA A 15 -1.43 -3.30 -5.64
N PHE A 16 -0.79 -4.10 -6.49
CA PHE A 16 -1.32 -5.40 -6.91
C PHE A 16 -1.56 -6.31 -5.70
N LEU A 17 -0.60 -6.41 -4.79
CA LEU A 17 -0.73 -7.26 -3.61
C LEU A 17 -1.81 -6.75 -2.65
N PHE A 18 -2.02 -5.44 -2.50
CA PHE A 18 -3.15 -4.91 -1.73
C PHE A 18 -4.48 -5.32 -2.34
N PHE A 19 -4.68 -5.12 -3.65
CA PHE A 19 -5.92 -5.50 -4.31
C PHE A 19 -6.15 -7.01 -4.27
N PHE A 20 -5.09 -7.79 -4.45
CA PHE A 20 -5.16 -9.24 -4.33
C PHE A 20 -5.51 -9.67 -2.91
N ALA A 21 -4.87 -9.11 -1.89
CA ALA A 21 -5.17 -9.40 -0.49
C ALA A 21 -6.64 -9.10 -0.15
N ILE A 22 -7.19 -8.00 -0.66
CA ILE A 22 -8.60 -7.64 -0.44
C ILE A 22 -9.54 -8.68 -1.06
N GLY A 23 -9.24 -9.15 -2.27
CA GLY A 23 -10.05 -10.15 -2.98
C GLY A 23 -9.85 -11.60 -2.50
N PHE A 24 -8.77 -11.88 -1.79
CA PHE A 24 -8.40 -13.23 -1.35
C PHE A 24 -9.27 -13.72 -0.20
N ASP A 25 -9.71 -14.98 -0.26
CA ASP A 25 -10.44 -15.66 0.81
C ASP A 25 -9.46 -16.21 1.87
N GLY A 26 -8.86 -15.30 2.64
CA GLY A 26 -7.89 -15.62 3.70
C GLY A 26 -8.13 -14.88 5.01
N TRP A 27 -9.27 -14.21 5.16
CA TRP A 27 -9.56 -13.32 6.29
C TRP A 27 -10.37 -13.97 7.42
N GLY A 28 -10.57 -15.29 7.36
CA GLY A 28 -11.25 -16.05 8.41
C GLY A 28 -12.78 -15.93 8.42
N CYS A 29 -13.37 -15.29 7.40
CA CYS A 29 -14.81 -15.04 7.29
C CYS A 29 -15.47 -15.70 6.06
N GLY A 30 -14.77 -16.62 5.38
CA GLY A 30 -15.29 -17.41 4.25
C GLY A 30 -15.62 -16.54 3.03
N GLY A 31 -14.70 -15.64 2.69
CA GLY A 31 -14.79 -14.72 1.57
C GLY A 31 -13.71 -13.63 1.60
N SER A 32 -13.82 -12.69 0.66
CA SER A 32 -13.01 -11.47 0.60
C SER A 32 -13.33 -10.54 1.78
N ILE A 33 -12.36 -9.74 2.23
CA ILE A 33 -12.53 -8.87 3.41
C ILE A 33 -13.66 -7.84 3.25
N LEU A 34 -13.93 -7.41 2.02
CA LEU A 34 -15.04 -6.52 1.65
C LEU A 34 -16.28 -7.28 1.15
N GLY A 35 -16.31 -8.60 1.28
CA GLY A 35 -17.45 -9.45 0.94
C GLY A 35 -18.56 -9.36 2.00
N SER A 36 -19.80 -9.66 1.61
CA SER A 36 -20.98 -9.58 2.48
C SER A 36 -20.86 -10.39 3.78
N ASN A 37 -20.16 -11.53 3.75
CA ASN A 37 -19.89 -12.35 4.93
C ASN A 37 -18.93 -11.67 5.91
N CYS A 38 -17.90 -10.99 5.39
CA CYS A 38 -16.86 -10.35 6.18
C CYS A 38 -17.26 -8.97 6.70
N LEU A 39 -18.06 -8.22 5.93
CA LEU A 39 -18.59 -6.89 6.31
C LEU A 39 -19.53 -6.92 7.52
N ARG A 40 -20.04 -8.08 7.92
CA ARG A 40 -20.79 -8.23 9.19
C ARG A 40 -19.96 -7.86 10.41
N PHE A 41 -18.63 -7.88 10.28
CA PHE A 41 -17.72 -7.53 11.33
C PHE A 41 -17.10 -6.16 11.05
N ASN A 42 -17.38 -5.17 11.89
CA ASN A 42 -16.88 -3.80 11.73
C ASN A 42 -15.35 -3.74 11.59
N PHE A 43 -14.61 -4.65 12.23
CA PHE A 43 -13.14 -4.66 12.14
C PHE A 43 -12.64 -5.04 10.74
N ASN A 44 -13.34 -5.92 10.02
CA ASN A 44 -13.02 -6.30 8.64
C ASN A 44 -13.33 -5.15 7.69
N GLU A 45 -14.46 -4.47 7.88
CA GLU A 45 -14.83 -3.30 7.08
C GLU A 45 -13.78 -2.20 7.19
N VAL A 46 -13.39 -1.84 8.42
CA VAL A 46 -12.36 -0.81 8.68
C VAL A 46 -11.01 -1.23 8.10
N THR A 47 -10.58 -2.46 8.34
CA THR A 47 -9.32 -3.00 7.80
C THR A 47 -9.32 -3.00 6.28
N GLY A 48 -10.40 -3.47 5.67
CA GLY A 48 -10.56 -3.54 4.22
C GLY A 48 -10.55 -2.16 3.58
N ALA A 49 -11.23 -1.18 4.19
CA ALA A 49 -11.23 0.21 3.73
C ALA A 49 -9.84 0.85 3.84
N LEU A 50 -9.12 0.62 4.95
CA LEU A 50 -7.74 1.10 5.13
C LEU A 50 -6.77 0.51 4.11
N LEU A 51 -6.85 -0.79 3.85
CA LEU A 51 -6.00 -1.45 2.86
C LEU A 51 -6.35 -1.03 1.44
N LEU A 52 -7.64 -0.84 1.13
CA LEU A 52 -8.09 -0.37 -0.17
C LEU A 52 -7.59 1.06 -0.45
N THR A 53 -7.74 1.94 0.53
CA THR A 53 -7.27 3.32 0.42
C THR A 53 -5.74 3.39 0.32
N ALA A 54 -5.01 2.60 1.12
CA ALA A 54 -3.56 2.47 0.99
C ALA A 54 -3.15 1.99 -0.42
N GLY A 55 -3.81 0.94 -0.94
CA GLY A 55 -3.58 0.39 -2.27
C GLY A 55 -3.83 1.40 -3.39
N LEU A 56 -4.92 2.17 -3.31
CA LEU A 56 -5.23 3.23 -4.27
C LEU A 56 -4.18 4.36 -4.22
N ILE A 57 -3.77 4.78 -3.03
CA ILE A 57 -2.78 5.86 -2.86
C ILE A 57 -1.42 5.43 -3.43
N VAL A 58 -0.95 4.21 -3.16
CA VAL A 58 0.33 3.73 -3.71
C VAL A 58 0.26 3.50 -5.23
N LEU A 59 -0.91 3.11 -5.76
CA LEU A 59 -1.13 3.06 -7.20
C LEU A 59 -1.01 4.45 -7.85
N VAL A 60 -1.63 5.47 -7.25
CA VAL A 60 -1.52 6.86 -7.72
C VAL A 60 -0.07 7.34 -7.65
N ALA A 61 0.65 7.02 -6.57
CA ALA A 61 2.08 7.32 -6.46
C ALA A 61 2.89 6.64 -7.58
N GLY A 62 2.60 5.37 -7.88
CA GLY A 62 3.20 4.64 -9.01
C GLY A 62 2.93 5.30 -10.37
N ILE A 63 1.70 5.73 -10.62
CA ILE A 63 1.33 6.46 -11.86
C ILE A 63 2.11 7.77 -11.96
N ILE A 64 2.23 8.53 -10.88
CA ILE A 64 3.02 9.77 -10.85
C ILE A 64 4.49 9.49 -11.17
N LEU A 65 5.07 8.42 -10.59
CA LEU A 65 6.45 8.01 -10.88
C LEU A 65 6.65 7.62 -12.35
N ILE A 66 5.65 7.01 -13.00
CA ILE A 66 5.68 6.74 -14.45
C ILE A 66 5.65 8.05 -15.24
N ILE A 67 4.77 9.00 -14.89
CA ILE A 67 4.66 10.29 -15.59
C ILE A 67 5.98 11.07 -15.50
N ILE A 68 6.70 10.98 -14.38
CA ILE A 68 8.02 11.63 -14.19
C ILE A 68 9.06 11.15 -15.21
N ILE A 69 8.93 9.95 -15.78
CA ILE A 69 9.84 9.47 -16.83
C ILE A 69 9.67 10.29 -18.12
N PHE A 70 8.44 10.76 -18.39
CA PHE A 70 8.11 11.50 -19.61
C PHE A 70 8.09 13.01 -19.42
N ARG A 71 7.77 13.50 -18.21
CA ARG A 71 7.74 14.92 -17.87
C ARG A 71 8.53 15.17 -16.59
N ASP A 72 9.66 15.87 -16.71
CA ASP A 72 10.45 16.30 -15.56
C ASP A 72 9.77 17.48 -14.85
N PHE A 73 8.90 17.16 -13.90
CA PHE A 73 8.40 18.10 -12.90
C PHE A 73 9.18 17.92 -11.60
N SER A 74 9.82 19.00 -11.14
CA SER A 74 10.64 19.01 -9.93
C SER A 74 9.87 18.62 -8.65
N TRP A 75 8.57 18.91 -8.59
CA TRP A 75 7.73 18.65 -7.41
C TRP A 75 7.12 17.25 -7.36
N SER A 76 7.10 16.52 -8.48
CA SER A 76 6.39 15.24 -8.57
C SER A 76 7.04 14.14 -7.72
N VAL A 77 8.36 14.19 -7.50
CA VAL A 77 9.07 13.23 -6.65
C VAL A 77 8.68 13.42 -5.18
N LEU A 78 8.58 14.68 -4.73
CA LEU A 78 8.11 15.02 -3.38
C LEU A 78 6.68 14.52 -3.18
N VAL A 79 5.79 14.76 -4.15
CA VAL A 79 4.39 14.32 -4.09
C VAL A 79 4.30 12.80 -4.01
N ALA A 80 5.04 12.07 -4.85
CA ALA A 80 5.07 10.61 -4.80
C ALA A 80 5.59 10.08 -3.46
N CYS A 81 6.61 10.73 -2.88
CA CYS A 81 7.13 10.40 -1.56
C CYS A 81 6.07 10.57 -0.46
N VAL A 82 5.37 11.72 -0.44
CA VAL A 82 4.31 11.99 0.54
C VAL A 82 3.18 10.97 0.43
N LEU A 83 2.74 10.65 -0.79
CA LEU A 83 1.70 9.64 -1.02
C LEU A 83 2.15 8.24 -0.56
N ALA A 84 3.40 7.85 -0.84
CA ALA A 84 3.94 6.57 -0.39
C ALA A 84 3.91 6.47 1.15
N VAL A 85 4.33 7.53 1.85
CA VAL A 85 4.31 7.58 3.32
C VAL A 85 2.90 7.48 3.88
N ILE A 86 1.93 8.21 3.29
CA ILE A 86 0.52 8.12 3.71
C ILE A 86 -0.01 6.69 3.51
N SER A 87 0.28 6.08 2.36
CA SER A 87 -0.10 4.70 2.09
C SER A 87 0.53 3.72 3.09
N ALA A 88 1.82 3.91 3.42
CA ALA A 88 2.51 3.10 4.41
C ALA A 88 1.81 3.20 5.77
N ILE A 89 1.51 4.40 6.26
CA ILE A 89 0.83 4.61 7.55
C ILE A 89 -0.55 3.95 7.58
N LEU A 90 -1.34 4.11 6.51
CA LEU A 90 -2.67 3.49 6.41
C LEU A 90 -2.58 1.96 6.39
N SER A 91 -1.62 1.40 5.66
CA SER A 91 -1.43 -0.06 5.59
C SER A 91 -0.96 -0.66 6.92
N ILE A 92 -0.06 0.04 7.64
CA ILE A 92 0.35 -0.30 9.01
C ILE A 92 -0.89 -0.29 9.91
N ALA A 93 -1.66 0.81 9.90
CA ALA A 93 -2.86 0.93 10.73
C ALA A 93 -3.87 -0.20 10.46
N GLY A 94 -4.14 -0.53 9.20
CA GLY A 94 -5.05 -1.62 8.84
C GLY A 94 -4.57 -2.98 9.32
N VAL A 95 -3.31 -3.33 9.08
CA VAL A 95 -2.75 -4.63 9.49
C VAL A 95 -2.70 -4.77 11.01
N PHE A 96 -2.23 -3.75 11.72
CA PHE A 96 -2.15 -3.80 13.19
C PHE A 96 -3.53 -3.80 13.85
N TYR A 97 -4.47 -3.02 13.33
CA TYR A 97 -5.85 -3.01 13.85
C TYR A 97 -6.52 -4.38 13.72
N TYR A 98 -6.31 -5.06 12.58
CA TYR A 98 -6.82 -6.42 12.39
C TYR A 98 -6.25 -7.42 13.41
N VAL A 99 -4.93 -7.37 13.64
CA VAL A 99 -4.26 -8.26 14.60
C VAL A 99 -4.69 -7.98 16.04
N ASP A 100 -4.85 -6.71 16.40
CA ASP A 100 -5.25 -6.33 17.76
C ASP A 100 -6.68 -6.80 18.09
N VAL A 101 -7.62 -6.59 17.17
CA VAL A 101 -9.04 -6.92 17.40
C VAL A 101 -9.33 -8.40 17.20
N HIS A 102 -8.81 -9.02 16.13
CA HIS A 102 -9.16 -10.40 15.79
C HIS A 102 -8.18 -11.43 16.37
N ARG A 103 -7.02 -10.99 16.89
CA ARG A 103 -5.93 -11.83 17.44
C ARG A 103 -5.41 -12.92 16.49
N THR A 104 -5.80 -12.86 15.23
CA THR A 104 -5.32 -13.73 14.16
C THR A 104 -4.42 -12.94 13.23
N TRP A 105 -3.51 -13.65 12.58
CA TRP A 105 -2.62 -13.04 11.60
C TRP A 105 -3.43 -12.57 10.39
N SER A 106 -3.17 -11.34 9.92
CA SER A 106 -3.62 -10.92 8.60
C SER A 106 -3.04 -11.88 7.55
N PRO A 107 -3.72 -12.08 6.40
CA PRO A 107 -3.15 -12.87 5.32
C PRO A 107 -1.77 -12.34 4.95
N PHE A 108 -0.82 -13.26 4.77
CA PHE A 108 0.59 -12.96 4.50
C PHE A 108 0.79 -11.95 3.36
N ILE A 109 -0.12 -11.97 2.38
CA ILE A 109 -0.11 -11.09 1.23
C ILE A 109 -0.31 -9.61 1.63
N ALA A 110 -1.17 -9.32 2.62
CA ALA A 110 -1.39 -7.95 3.10
C ALA A 110 -0.15 -7.41 3.81
N THR A 111 0.53 -8.24 4.61
CA THR A 111 1.79 -7.88 5.27
C THR A 111 2.92 -7.68 4.25
N ALA A 112 2.99 -8.51 3.20
CA ALA A 112 3.92 -8.33 2.10
C ALA A 112 3.70 -6.99 1.36
N ALA A 113 2.44 -6.64 1.06
CA ALA A 113 2.09 -5.36 0.44
C ALA A 113 2.50 -4.16 1.32
N MET A 114 2.23 -4.24 2.63
CA MET A 114 2.63 -3.23 3.61
C MET A 114 4.15 -3.06 3.64
N THR A 115 4.92 -4.14 3.76
CA THR A 115 6.38 -4.07 3.83
C THR A 115 7.01 -3.47 2.56
N LEU A 116 6.50 -3.82 1.38
CA LEU A 116 6.94 -3.20 0.12
C LEU A 116 6.65 -1.69 0.08
N THR A 117 5.47 -1.28 0.55
CA THR A 117 5.07 0.15 0.61
C THR A 117 5.94 0.93 1.60
N VAL A 118 6.25 0.34 2.75
CA VAL A 118 7.17 0.91 3.74
C VAL A 118 8.58 1.03 3.15
N ALA A 119 9.09 -0.02 2.51
CA ALA A 119 10.40 0.01 1.87
C ALA A 119 10.47 1.09 0.78
N LEU A 120 9.46 1.18 -0.09
CA LEU A 120 9.36 2.22 -1.10
C LEU A 120 9.40 3.62 -0.46
N SER A 121 8.64 3.83 0.61
CA SER A 121 8.58 5.12 1.32
C SER A 121 9.95 5.52 1.87
N ILE A 122 10.64 4.59 2.53
CA ILE A 122 11.99 4.80 3.09
C ILE A 122 12.97 5.16 1.97
N ILE A 123 12.96 4.40 0.87
CA ILE A 123 13.88 4.63 -0.26
C ILE A 123 13.62 6.00 -0.90
N LEU A 124 12.35 6.40 -1.08
CA LEU A 124 12.00 7.72 -1.62
C LEU A 124 12.43 8.85 -0.68
N ILE A 125 12.29 8.68 0.64
CA ILE A 125 12.78 9.66 1.63
C ILE A 125 14.31 9.82 1.51
N PHE A 126 15.06 8.70 1.49
CA PHE A 126 16.51 8.76 1.33
C PHE A 126 16.94 9.40 0.01
N ASP A 127 16.24 9.10 -1.08
CA ASP A 127 16.50 9.73 -2.38
C ASP A 127 16.22 11.23 -2.34
N LEU A 128 15.20 11.67 -1.60
CA LEU A 128 14.90 13.09 -1.44
C LEU A 128 15.99 13.82 -0.64
N ILE A 129 16.46 13.20 0.44
CA ILE A 129 17.50 13.77 1.32
C ILE A 129 18.85 13.83 0.62
N THR A 130 19.25 12.77 -0.08
CA THR A 130 20.57 12.69 -0.74
C THR A 130 20.70 13.50 -2.02
N LYS A 131 19.56 13.96 -2.57
CA LYS A 131 19.52 14.80 -3.78
C LYS A 131 19.51 16.31 -3.45
N HIS A 132 19.46 16.65 -2.16
CA HIS A 132 19.78 17.96 -1.60
C HIS A 132 21.18 17.94 -0.98
#